data_AF-A0A8T5TAK5-F1
#
_entry.id   AF-A0A8T5TAK5-F1
#
_cell.length_a   1.000
_cell.length_b   1.000
_cell.length_c   1.000
_cell.angle_alpha   90.00
_cell.angle_beta   90.00
_cell.angle_gamma   90.00
#
_symmetry.space_group_name_H-M   'P 1'
#
loop_
_entity.id
_entity.type
_entity.pdbx_description
1 polymer ?
#
loop_
_entity_poly.entity_id
_entity_poly.type
_entity_poly.pdbx_seq_one_letter_code
_entity_poly.pdbx_strand_id
1 'polypeptide(L)'
;MLGVCIKTLRRWEKKRKITCVRTLGGHRRFPVQEIKRLILKSSYKQEISHPHSSFKSTCAIYGRVSSHKQSKRGDLERQVEQLKEHAKKIGLI
;
A
#
# COMPACT_ATOMS: atom_id res chain seq x y z
N MET A 1 -0.11 7.51 14.99
CA MET A 1 0.99 7.91 14.06
C MET A 1 0.38 8.04 12.66
N LEU A 2 0.80 8.97 11.79
CA LEU A 2 0.16 9.22 10.47
C LEU A 2 0.36 8.13 9.40
N GLY A 3 1.14 7.08 9.67
CA GLY A 3 1.38 5.98 8.73
C GLY A 3 2.19 6.34 7.48
N VAL A 4 2.83 7.51 7.44
CA VAL A 4 3.61 7.99 6.29
C VAL A 4 5.05 8.30 6.68
N CYS A 5 5.98 8.14 5.74
CA CYS A 5 7.38 8.48 5.97
C CYS A 5 7.62 10.01 5.97
N ILE A 6 8.73 10.43 6.58
CA ILE A 6 9.12 11.85 6.69
C ILE A 6 9.25 12.53 5.32
N LYS A 7 9.73 11.80 4.30
CA LYS A 7 9.85 12.32 2.93
C LYS A 7 8.49 12.71 2.35
N THR A 8 7.44 11.94 2.65
CA THR A 8 6.06 12.25 2.24
C THR A 8 5.56 13.53 2.90
N LEU A 9 5.81 13.73 4.19
CA LEU A 9 5.45 14.97 4.90
C LEU A 9 6.14 16.20 4.30
N ARG A 10 7.44 16.12 3.98
CA ARG A 10 8.18 17.21 3.30
C ARG A 10 7.61 17.52 1.92
N ARG A 11 7.23 16.49 1.16
CA ARG A 11 6.60 16.66 -0.16
C ARG A 11 5.23 17.34 -0.02
N TRP A 12 4.47 17.00 1.01
CA TRP A 12 3.17 17.64 1.28
C TRP A 12 3.33 19.11 1.68
N GLU A 13 4.32 19.45 2.51
CA GLU A 13 4.67 20.85 2.83
C GLU A 13 4.96 21.63 1.54
N LYS A 14 5.87 21.11 0.70
CA LYS A 14 6.24 21.76 -0.57
C LYS A 14 5.04 21.94 -1.51
N LYS A 15 4.10 21.00 -1.48
CA LYS A 15 2.85 21.05 -2.25
C LYS A 15 1.72 21.86 -1.56
N ARG A 16 2.01 22.53 -0.44
CA ARG A 16 1.04 23.28 0.39
C ARG A 16 -0.18 22.44 0.82
N LYS A 17 -0.01 21.12 0.93
CA LYS A 17 -1.05 20.18 1.38
C LYS A 17 -1.11 20.03 2.90
N ILE A 18 -0.03 20.41 3.57
CA ILE A 18 0.12 20.45 5.03
C ILE A 18 0.90 21.71 5.41
N THR A 19 0.46 22.45 6.42
CA THR A 19 1.20 23.60 6.94
C THR A 19 2.12 23.20 8.09
N CYS A 20 3.30 23.82 8.17
CA CYS A 20 4.24 23.63 9.28
C CYS A 20 4.89 24.94 9.71
N VAL A 21 5.23 25.02 10.99
CA VAL A 21 6.06 26.09 11.55
C VAL A 21 7.49 25.58 11.64
N ARG A 22 8.46 26.45 11.37
CA ARG A 22 9.88 26.14 11.59
C ARG A 22 10.31 26.71 12.93
N THR A 23 10.99 25.90 13.73
CA THR A 23 11.68 26.40 14.92
C THR A 23 12.93 27.19 14.51
N LEU A 24 13.51 27.94 15.45
CA LEU A 24 14.79 28.64 15.23
C LEU A 24 15.91 27.70 14.77
N GLY A 25 15.90 26.44 15.25
CA GLY A 25 16.82 25.38 14.79
C GLY A 25 16.42 24.69 13.48
N GLY A 26 15.45 25.21 12.72
CA GLY A 26 15.06 24.67 11.41
C GLY A 26 14.21 23.40 11.44
N HIS A 27 13.75 22.94 12.61
CA HIS A 27 12.90 21.77 12.71
C HIS A 27 11.47 22.11 12.32
N ARG A 28 10.81 21.19 11.59
CA ARG A 28 9.40 21.33 11.22
C ARG A 28 8.50 20.87 12.37
N ARG A 29 7.62 21.75 12.82
CA ARG A 29 6.54 21.47 13.77
C ARG A 29 5.21 21.56 13.03
N PHE A 30 4.43 20.50 13.10
CA PHE A 30 3.10 20.45 12.48
C PHE A 30 2.05 20.73 13.56
N PRO A 31 1.16 21.73 13.36
CA PRO A 31 0.08 21.99 14.29
C PRO A 31 -0.80 20.76 14.47
N VAL A 32 -1.25 20.50 15.71
CA VAL A 32 -2.09 19.34 16.02
C VAL A 32 -3.38 19.34 15.20
N GLN A 33 -3.96 20.53 14.95
CA GLN A 33 -5.15 20.70 14.10
C GLN A 33 -4.92 20.15 12.68
N GLU A 34 -3.72 20.38 12.13
CA GLU A 34 -3.38 19.95 10.79
C GLU A 34 -3.18 18.42 10.72
N ILE A 35 -2.58 17.84 11.77
CA ILE A 35 -2.49 16.38 11.93
C ILE A 35 -3.88 15.76 12.03
N LYS A 36 -4.76 16.31 12.87
CA LYS A 36 -6.16 15.87 13.01
C LYS A 36 -6.93 15.97 11.69
N ARG A 37 -6.78 17.08 10.95
CA ARG A 37 -7.38 17.26 9.61
C ARG A 37 -6.93 16.19 8.63
N LEU A 38 -5.66 15.79 8.66
CA LEU A 38 -5.13 14.75 7.78
C LEU A 38 -5.60 13.36 8.18
N ILE A 39 -5.65 13.06 9.48
CA ILE A 39 -6.23 11.80 9.98
C ILE A 39 -7.71 11.72 9.59
N LEU A 40 -8.49 12.77 9.85
CA LEU A 40 -9.90 12.81 9.49
C LEU A 40 -10.11 12.70 7.98
N LYS A 41 -9.29 13.38 7.16
CA LYS A 41 -9.34 13.20 5.69
C LYS A 41 -8.93 11.79 5.26
N SER A 42 -8.02 11.13 5.97
CA SER A 42 -7.68 9.73 5.69
C SER A 42 -8.78 8.76 6.12
N SER A 43 -9.47 9.03 7.23
CA SER A 43 -10.63 8.27 7.69
C SER A 43 -11.83 8.51 6.77
N TYR A 44 -12.08 9.75 6.35
CA TYR A 44 -13.11 10.09 5.35
C TYR A 44 -12.75 9.55 3.96
N LYS A 45 -11.46 9.42 3.61
CA LYS A 45 -11.05 8.67 2.42
C LYS A 45 -11.10 7.17 2.59
N GLN A 46 -11.13 6.63 3.81
CA GLN A 46 -11.40 5.21 4.04
C GLN A 46 -12.91 4.95 4.03
N GLU A 47 -13.74 5.89 4.49
CA GLU A 47 -15.19 5.73 4.59
C GLU A 47 -15.96 6.23 3.35
N ILE A 48 -15.44 7.19 2.58
CA ILE A 48 -16.04 7.71 1.33
C ILE A 48 -15.14 7.42 0.11
N SER A 49 -14.19 6.51 0.29
CA SER A 49 -13.55 5.71 -0.76
C SER A 49 -13.16 4.38 -0.10
N HIS A 50 -14.11 3.54 0.36
CA HIS A 50 -14.89 2.64 -0.49
C HIS A 50 -16.08 2.03 0.29
N PRO A 51 -17.34 2.42 0.02
CA PRO A 51 -18.49 1.62 0.41
C PRO A 51 -18.65 0.35 -0.46
N HIS A 52 -18.20 0.38 -1.72
CA HIS A 52 -18.32 -0.73 -2.66
C HIS A 52 -17.57 -0.38 -3.96
N SER A 53 -16.24 -0.31 -3.94
CA SER A 53 -15.46 -0.03 -5.17
C SER A 53 -14.12 -0.75 -5.14
N SER A 54 -14.13 -2.01 -5.55
CA SER A 54 -13.21 -2.47 -6.61
C SER A 54 -11.71 -2.17 -6.44
N PHE A 55 -11.15 -2.19 -5.23
CA PHE A 55 -9.80 -2.72 -5.12
C PHE A 55 -9.96 -4.21 -5.43
N LYS A 56 -9.78 -4.57 -6.70
CA LYS A 56 -9.40 -5.94 -7.04
C LYS A 56 -8.24 -6.23 -6.10
N SER A 57 -8.43 -7.12 -5.13
CA SER A 57 -7.33 -7.70 -4.37
C SER A 57 -6.39 -8.28 -5.42
N THR A 58 -5.38 -7.53 -5.83
CA THR A 58 -4.49 -7.97 -6.90
C THR A 58 -3.58 -9.02 -6.28
N CYS A 59 -3.98 -10.28 -6.39
CA CYS A 59 -3.14 -11.40 -6.02
C CYS A 59 -2.10 -11.60 -7.12
N ALA A 60 -0.82 -11.45 -6.78
CA ALA A 60 0.29 -11.81 -7.66
C ALA A 60 0.80 -13.21 -7.27
N ILE A 61 0.82 -14.13 -8.23
CA ILE A 61 1.35 -15.48 -8.06
C ILE A 61 2.72 -15.53 -8.74
N TYR A 62 3.74 -15.95 -7.99
CA TYR A 62 5.12 -16.10 -8.49
C TYR A 62 5.59 -17.53 -8.23
N GLY A 63 6.20 -18.15 -9.24
CA GLY A 63 6.81 -19.48 -9.14
C GLY A 63 8.17 -19.49 -9.85
N ARG A 64 9.10 -20.30 -9.35
CA ARG A 64 10.40 -20.56 -9.98
C ARG A 64 10.84 -22.00 -9.75
N VAL A 65 11.59 -22.56 -10.70
CA VAL A 65 12.24 -23.88 -10.59
C VAL A 65 13.75 -23.75 -10.78
N SER A 66 14.53 -24.64 -10.17
CA SER A 66 15.99 -24.57 -10.18
C SER A 66 16.63 -25.11 -11.46
N SER A 67 15.90 -25.91 -12.25
CA SER A 67 16.41 -26.49 -13.50
C SER A 67 15.42 -26.38 -14.66
N HIS A 68 15.96 -26.20 -15.87
CA HIS A 68 15.20 -26.27 -17.11
C HIS A 68 14.52 -27.63 -17.32
N LYS A 69 15.11 -28.73 -16.81
CA LYS A 69 14.49 -30.06 -16.87
C LYS A 69 13.17 -30.10 -16.08
N GLN A 70 13.09 -29.40 -14.95
CA GLN A 70 11.88 -29.34 -14.13
C GLN A 70 10.78 -28.53 -14.81
N SER A 71 11.14 -27.41 -15.47
CA SER A 71 10.20 -26.67 -16.32
C SER A 71 9.68 -27.52 -17.48
N LYS A 72 10.55 -28.25 -18.21
CA LYS A 72 10.13 -29.16 -19.29
C LYS A 72 9.22 -30.30 -18.81
N ARG A 73 9.34 -30.72 -17.56
CA ARG A 73 8.50 -31.75 -16.94
C ARG A 73 7.14 -31.21 -16.46
N GLY A 74 6.91 -29.90 -16.54
CA GLY A 74 5.66 -29.27 -16.11
C GLY A 74 5.60 -28.94 -14.62
N ASP A 75 6.73 -28.97 -13.90
CA ASP A 75 6.75 -28.77 -12.44
C ASP A 75 6.36 -27.34 -12.05
N LEU A 76 6.77 -26.36 -12.86
CA LEU A 76 6.48 -24.94 -12.62
C LEU A 76 4.97 -24.67 -12.80
N GLU A 77 4.39 -25.21 -13.86
CA GLU A 77 2.98 -25.09 -14.20
C GLU A 77 2.11 -25.71 -13.10
N ARG A 78 2.46 -26.91 -12.62
CA ARG A 78 1.79 -27.56 -11.49
C ARG A 78 1.83 -26.73 -10.21
N GLN A 79 2.98 -26.15 -9.87
CA GLN A 79 3.12 -25.30 -8.68
C GLN A 79 2.27 -24.04 -8.79
N VAL A 80 2.27 -23.38 -9.95
CA VAL A 80 1.44 -22.19 -10.20
C VAL A 80 -0.05 -22.51 -10.12
N GLU A 81 -0.49 -23.68 -10.63
CA GLU A 81 -1.90 -24.06 -10.60
C GLU A 81 -2.39 -24.33 -9.17
N GLN A 82 -1.59 -25.01 -8.34
CA GLN A 82 -1.91 -25.18 -6.91
C GLN A 82 -2.03 -23.85 -6.17
N LEU A 83 -1.13 -22.89 -6.46
CA LEU A 83 -1.20 -21.56 -5.87
C LEU A 83 -2.46 -20.79 -6.31
N LYS A 84 -2.90 -20.96 -7.56
CA LYS A 84 -4.16 -20.39 -8.05
C LYS A 84 -5.36 -21.00 -7.36
N GLU A 85 -5.44 -22.32 -7.24
CA GLU A 85 -6.54 -22.99 -6.55
C GLU A 85 -6.65 -22.54 -5.10
N HIS A 86 -5.51 -22.44 -4.41
CA HIS A 86 -5.47 -21.93 -3.05
C HIS A 86 -5.99 -20.49 -2.99
N ALA A 87 -5.50 -19.61 -3.86
CA ALA A 87 -5.90 -18.21 -3.90
C ALA A 87 -7.39 -18.02 -4.22
N LYS A 88 -7.98 -18.86 -5.07
CA LYS A 88 -9.44 -18.93 -5.30
C LYS A 88 -10.19 -19.34 -4.03
N LYS A 89 -9.71 -20.39 -3.34
CA LYS A 89 -10.34 -20.91 -2.12
C LYS A 89 -10.43 -19.87 -1.00
N ILE A 90 -9.41 -19.03 -0.86
CA ILE A 90 -9.34 -17.97 0.15
C ILE A 90 -9.96 -16.64 -0.31
N GLY A 91 -10.52 -16.58 -1.52
CA GLY A 91 -11.20 -15.40 -2.05
C GLY A 91 -10.26 -14.25 -2.42
N LEU A 92 -9.00 -14.55 -2.79
CA LEU A 92 -8.05 -13.55 -3.25
C LEU A 92 -8.08 -13.32 -4.78
N ILE A 93 -8.61 -14.28 -5.55
CA ILE A 93 -8.85 -14.22 -7.01
C ILE A 93 -10.16 -14.90 -7.40
#